data_AF-A0A7V9QYM2-F1
#
_entry.id   AF-A0A7V9QYM2-F1
#
_cell.length_a   1.000
_cell.length_b   1.000
_cell.length_c   1.000
_cell.angle_alpha   90.00
_cell.angle_beta   90.00
_cell.angle_gamma   90.00
#
_symmetry.space_group_name_H-M   'P 1'
#
loop_
_entity.id
_entity.type
_entity.pdbx_description
1 polymer ?
#
loop_
_entity_poly.entity_id
_entity_poly.type
_entity_poly.pdbx_seq_one_letter_code
_entity_poly.pdbx_strand_id
1 'polypeptide(L)'
;MAAADDFASWSAAPGVPSALAAARDSVDMLLRDRGLRRTTAELTTESLLRGAAASALLESDDHQANAASYDEAVERLRDGRALPMGAVAARLNAGLLTLVPVVKRSPLQALARMHALASAAGVPDEARGRPRPETG
;
A
#
# COMPACT_ATOMS: atom_id res chain seq x y z
N MET A 1 -8.57 5.23 -32.91
CA MET A 1 -7.84 3.94 -32.95
C MET A 1 -7.46 3.63 -31.52
N ALA A 2 -7.99 2.57 -30.91
CA ALA A 2 -7.59 2.20 -29.55
C ALA A 2 -6.09 1.93 -29.54
N ALA A 3 -5.36 2.49 -28.59
CA ALA A 3 -3.93 2.22 -28.43
C ALA A 3 -3.73 0.71 -28.29
N ALA A 4 -2.67 0.18 -28.92
CA ALA A 4 -2.29 -1.21 -28.72
C ALA A 4 -2.07 -1.45 -27.22
N ASP A 5 -2.59 -2.56 -26.70
CA ASP A 5 -2.37 -2.93 -25.31
C ASP A 5 -0.96 -3.50 -25.16
N ASP A 6 -0.01 -2.64 -24.81
CA ASP A 6 1.39 -2.98 -24.60
C ASP A 6 1.60 -4.04 -23.50
N PHE A 7 0.59 -4.28 -22.66
CA PHE A 7 0.62 -5.29 -21.60
C PHE A 7 -0.08 -6.61 -21.97
N ALA A 8 -0.63 -6.73 -23.18
CA ALA A 8 -1.36 -7.94 -23.61
C ALA A 8 -0.50 -9.21 -23.57
N SER A 9 0.78 -9.12 -23.93
CA SER A 9 1.71 -10.26 -23.87
C SER A 9 2.02 -10.69 -22.43
N TRP A 10 2.06 -9.74 -21.50
CA TRP A 10 2.31 -9.98 -20.09
C TRP A 10 1.10 -10.60 -19.40
N SER A 11 -0.11 -10.16 -19.76
CA SER A 11 -1.35 -10.71 -19.19
C SER A 11 -1.61 -12.17 -19.62
N ALA A 12 -1.08 -12.58 -20.77
CA ALA A 12 -1.14 -13.96 -21.27
C ALA A 12 0.01 -14.85 -20.78
N ALA A 13 0.95 -14.32 -19.97
CA ALA A 13 2.09 -15.09 -19.49
C ALA A 13 1.65 -16.32 -18.66
N PRO A 14 2.37 -17.46 -18.73
CA PRO A 14 2.03 -18.65 -17.97
C PRO A 14 1.80 -18.36 -16.48
N GLY A 15 0.69 -18.84 -15.94
CA GLY A 15 0.31 -18.65 -14.53
C GLY A 15 -0.41 -17.34 -14.21
N VAL A 16 -0.25 -16.28 -15.02
CA VAL A 16 -0.92 -14.98 -14.78
C VAL A 16 -2.45 -15.09 -14.88
N PRO A 17 -3.04 -15.69 -15.95
CA PRO A 17 -4.49 -15.84 -16.03
C PRO A 17 -5.08 -16.66 -14.90
N SER A 18 -4.41 -17.74 -14.48
CA SER A 18 -4.88 -18.59 -13.37
C SER A 18 -4.79 -17.88 -12.03
N ALA A 19 -3.71 -17.12 -11.78
CA ALA A 19 -3.56 -16.33 -10.55
C ALA A 19 -4.62 -15.22 -10.48
N LEU A 20 -4.89 -14.56 -11.61
CA LEU A 20 -5.95 -13.56 -11.72
C LEU A 20 -7.32 -14.18 -11.46
N ALA A 21 -7.63 -15.34 -12.06
CA ALA A 21 -8.89 -16.04 -11.82
C ALA A 21 -9.07 -16.41 -10.34
N ALA A 22 -8.05 -17.01 -9.71
CA ALA A 22 -8.07 -17.35 -8.29
C ALA A 22 -8.23 -16.11 -7.38
N ALA A 23 -7.58 -15.00 -7.72
CA ALA A 23 -7.75 -13.75 -7.01
C ALA A 23 -9.19 -13.21 -7.12
N ARG A 24 -9.80 -13.26 -8.31
CA ARG A 24 -11.20 -12.85 -8.51
C ARG A 24 -12.16 -13.77 -7.76
N ASP A 25 -11.95 -15.09 -7.80
CA ASP A 25 -12.79 -16.06 -7.10
C ASP A 25 -12.77 -15.84 -5.59
N SER A 26 -11.59 -15.54 -5.02
CA SER A 26 -11.48 -15.24 -3.58
C SER A 26 -12.18 -13.92 -3.20
N VAL A 27 -12.06 -12.87 -4.02
CA VAL A 27 -12.80 -11.61 -3.82
C VAL A 27 -14.32 -11.84 -3.95
N ASP A 28 -14.75 -12.57 -4.97
CA ASP A 28 -16.17 -12.88 -5.18
C ASP A 28 -16.75 -13.70 -4.01
N MET A 29 -15.96 -14.60 -3.42
CA MET A 29 -16.34 -15.33 -2.21
C MET A 29 -16.62 -14.38 -1.04
N LEU A 30 -15.72 -13.42 -0.79
CA LEU A 30 -15.89 -12.41 0.26
C LEU A 30 -17.10 -11.50 0.01
N LEU A 31 -17.33 -11.07 -1.23
CA LEU A 31 -18.46 -10.19 -1.58
C LEU A 31 -19.82 -10.91 -1.55
N ARG A 32 -19.84 -12.22 -1.80
CA ARG A 32 -21.05 -13.04 -1.72
C ARG A 32 -21.50 -13.29 -0.28
N ASP A 33 -20.55 -13.38 0.65
CA ASP A 33 -20.84 -13.54 2.08
C ASP A 33 -21.61 -12.32 2.62
N ARG A 34 -22.87 -12.53 3.00
CA ARG A 34 -23.75 -11.48 3.54
C ARG A 34 -23.23 -10.90 4.85
N GLY A 35 -22.49 -11.67 5.66
CA GLY A 35 -21.87 -11.21 6.89
C GLY A 35 -20.71 -10.24 6.63
N LEU A 36 -19.99 -10.40 5.52
CA LEU A 36 -18.86 -9.55 5.12
C LEU A 36 -19.25 -8.38 4.22
N ARG A 37 -20.51 -8.28 3.80
CA ARG A 37 -21.02 -7.13 3.03
C ARG A 37 -20.91 -5.80 3.76
N ARG A 38 -20.80 -5.82 5.10
CA ARG A 38 -20.59 -4.63 5.93
C ARG A 38 -19.25 -4.76 6.64
N THR A 39 -18.22 -4.13 6.07
CA THR A 39 -16.94 -3.98 6.75
C THR A 39 -17.09 -2.97 7.88
N THR A 40 -16.73 -3.36 9.10
CA THR A 40 -16.69 -2.41 10.23
C THR A 40 -15.45 -1.52 10.14
N ALA A 41 -15.43 -0.43 10.91
CA ALA A 41 -14.27 0.45 10.99
C ALA A 41 -13.04 -0.30 11.52
N GLU A 42 -13.25 -1.22 12.47
CA GLU A 42 -12.21 -2.06 13.08
C GLU A 42 -11.62 -3.03 12.05
N LEU A 43 -12.44 -3.73 11.27
CA LEU A 43 -11.97 -4.62 10.20
C LEU A 43 -11.21 -3.86 9.12
N THR A 44 -11.69 -2.66 8.76
CA THR A 44 -11.00 -1.79 7.80
C THR A 44 -9.63 -1.38 8.34
N THR A 45 -9.57 -0.94 9.59
CA THR A 45 -8.32 -0.53 10.24
C THR A 45 -7.35 -1.70 10.32
N GLU A 46 -7.80 -2.87 10.75
CA GLU A 46 -7.00 -4.09 10.82
C GLU A 46 -6.42 -4.47 9.45
N SER A 47 -7.25 -4.42 8.39
CA SER A 47 -6.80 -4.68 7.02
C SER A 47 -5.72 -3.70 6.56
N LEU A 48 -5.89 -2.40 6.87
CA LEU A 48 -4.91 -1.36 6.53
C LEU A 48 -3.57 -1.56 7.26
N LEU A 49 -3.61 -1.89 8.56
CA LEU A 49 -2.40 -2.16 9.35
C LEU A 49 -1.67 -3.41 8.85
N ARG A 50 -2.41 -4.47 8.53
CA ARG A 50 -1.85 -5.70 7.94
C ARG A 50 -1.18 -5.47 6.59
N GLY A 51 -1.81 -4.68 5.71
CA GLY A 51 -1.21 -4.30 4.44
C GLY A 51 0.02 -3.41 4.60
N ALA A 52 0.02 -2.54 5.62
CA ALA A 52 1.14 -1.66 5.91
C ALA A 52 2.34 -2.45 6.45
N ALA A 53 2.11 -3.39 7.36
CA ALA A 53 3.12 -4.31 7.86
C ALA A 53 3.77 -5.11 6.72
N ALA A 54 2.96 -5.69 5.83
CA ALA A 54 3.46 -6.44 4.67
C ALA A 54 4.30 -5.56 3.74
N SER A 55 3.83 -4.34 3.43
CA SER A 55 4.55 -3.41 2.55
C SER A 55 5.89 -2.98 3.15
N ALA A 56 5.92 -2.71 4.46
CA ALA A 56 7.15 -2.33 5.15
C ALA A 56 8.17 -3.47 5.18
N LEU A 57 7.72 -4.71 5.36
CA LEU A 57 8.58 -5.90 5.34
C LEU A 57 9.14 -6.22 3.94
N LEU A 58 8.42 -5.84 2.86
CA LEU A 58 8.91 -5.99 1.49
C LEU A 58 10.00 -4.96 1.14
N GLU A 59 9.92 -3.75 1.67
CA GLU A 59 10.90 -2.67 1.40
C GLU A 59 12.23 -2.90 2.14
N SER A 60 12.17 -3.54 3.29
CA SER A 60 13.34 -3.70 4.16
C SER A 60 14.32 -4.75 3.62
N ASP A 61 15.36 -4.29 2.91
CA ASP A 61 16.56 -5.10 2.61
C ASP A 61 17.31 -5.51 3.90
N ASP A 62 17.14 -4.73 4.97
CA ASP A 62 17.81 -4.95 6.25
C ASP A 62 16.98 -5.83 7.20
N HIS A 63 17.29 -7.13 7.20
CA HIS A 63 16.72 -8.10 8.13
C HIS A 63 17.11 -7.82 9.61
N GLN A 64 17.98 -6.85 9.90
CA GLN A 64 18.44 -6.55 11.26
C GLN A 64 17.64 -5.49 12.00
N ALA A 65 16.74 -4.74 11.33
CA ALA A 65 15.89 -3.74 11.96
C ALA A 65 14.40 -4.12 11.99
N ASN A 66 13.99 -5.17 11.27
CA ASN A 66 12.59 -5.58 11.14
C ASN A 66 12.03 -6.24 12.39
N ALA A 67 10.70 -6.23 12.51
CA ALA A 67 10.03 -7.12 13.43
C ALA A 67 10.45 -8.57 13.14
N ALA A 68 10.68 -9.35 14.20
CA ALA A 68 11.07 -10.76 14.13
C ALA A 68 10.02 -11.61 13.39
N SER A 69 8.78 -11.11 13.25
CA SER A 69 7.72 -11.72 12.45
C SER A 69 6.74 -10.69 11.89
N TYR A 70 5.93 -11.14 10.92
CA TYR A 70 4.79 -10.37 10.39
C TYR A 70 3.81 -9.94 11.47
N ASP A 71 3.45 -10.84 12.38
CA ASP A 71 2.49 -10.54 13.45
C ASP A 71 3.06 -9.48 14.41
N GLU A 72 4.35 -9.55 14.74
CA GLU A 72 5.00 -8.53 15.56
C GLU A 72 5.03 -7.16 14.84
N ALA A 73 5.18 -7.13 13.51
CA ALA A 73 5.08 -5.88 12.75
C ALA A 73 3.68 -5.25 12.84
N VAL A 74 2.63 -6.07 12.79
CA VAL A 74 1.23 -5.61 12.95
C VAL A 74 0.99 -5.09 14.38
N GLU A 75 1.45 -5.78 15.41
CA GLU A 75 1.32 -5.33 16.80
C GLU A 75 2.05 -4.01 17.04
N ARG A 76 3.29 -3.87 16.56
CA ARG A 76 4.03 -2.61 16.67
C ARG A 76 3.29 -1.45 16.01
N LEU A 77 2.67 -1.68 14.86
CA LEU A 77 1.81 -0.70 14.19
C LEU A 77 0.60 -0.32 15.04
N ARG A 78 -0.07 -1.30 15.63
CA ARG A 78 -1.24 -1.08 16.49
C ARG A 78 -0.88 -0.25 17.74
N ASP A 79 0.27 -0.52 18.33
CA ASP A 79 0.75 0.17 19.53
C ASP A 79 1.42 1.52 19.26
N GLY A 80 1.50 1.95 17.99
CA GLY A 80 2.20 3.19 17.60
C GLY A 80 3.72 3.11 17.77
N ARG A 81 4.29 1.90 17.82
CA ARG A 81 5.72 1.60 17.97
C ARG A 81 6.34 1.10 16.66
N ALA A 82 5.69 1.38 15.52
CA ALA A 82 6.20 0.97 14.22
C ALA A 82 7.51 1.67 13.88
N LEU A 83 8.36 0.93 13.17
CA LEU A 83 9.53 1.50 12.50
C LEU A 83 9.09 2.54 11.46
N PRO A 84 9.99 3.45 11.02
CA PRO A 84 9.65 4.52 10.09
C PRO A 84 8.91 4.04 8.83
N MET A 85 9.37 2.96 8.20
CA MET A 85 8.71 2.41 7.01
C MET A 85 7.31 1.86 7.28
N GLY A 86 7.08 1.26 8.45
CA GLY A 86 5.75 0.82 8.87
C GLY A 86 4.79 2.02 9.01
N ALA A 87 5.24 3.10 9.67
CA ALA A 87 4.45 4.31 9.83
C ALA A 87 4.14 4.99 8.48
N VAL A 88 5.11 5.05 7.58
CA VAL A 88 4.96 5.52 6.19
C VAL A 88 3.88 4.70 5.47
N ALA A 89 4.02 3.36 5.48
CA ALA A 89 3.09 2.46 4.79
C ALA A 89 1.66 2.56 5.36
N ALA A 90 1.51 2.67 6.68
CA ALA A 90 0.20 2.81 7.32
C ALA A 90 -0.49 4.12 6.93
N ARG A 91 0.25 5.24 6.93
CA ARG A 91 -0.28 6.54 6.51
C ARG A 91 -0.65 6.55 5.03
N LEU A 92 0.17 5.93 4.17
CA LEU A 92 -0.16 5.76 2.76
C LEU A 92 -1.45 4.96 2.59
N ASN A 93 -1.53 3.75 3.17
CA ASN A 93 -2.70 2.88 3.05
C ASN A 93 -3.99 3.56 3.49
N ALA A 94 -3.97 4.30 4.60
CA ALA A 94 -5.10 5.07 5.07
C ALA A 94 -5.55 6.19 4.10
N GLY A 95 -4.63 6.74 3.31
CA GLY A 95 -4.91 7.82 2.35
C GLY A 95 -5.23 7.35 0.93
N LEU A 96 -4.73 6.18 0.50
CA LEU A 96 -4.73 5.75 -0.91
C LEU A 96 -6.12 5.68 -1.53
N LEU A 97 -7.11 5.13 -0.82
CA LEU A 97 -8.47 4.98 -1.37
C LEU A 97 -9.11 6.33 -1.72
N THR A 98 -8.75 7.40 -1.01
CA THR A 98 -9.23 8.76 -1.30
C THR A 98 -8.65 9.34 -2.59
N LEU A 99 -7.55 8.77 -3.10
CA LEU A 99 -6.85 9.25 -4.29
C LEU A 99 -7.34 8.59 -5.59
N VAL A 100 -8.12 7.51 -5.52
CA VAL A 100 -8.66 6.81 -6.70
C VAL A 100 -9.33 7.74 -7.72
N PRO A 101 -10.25 8.67 -7.34
CA PRO A 101 -10.82 9.61 -8.30
C PRO A 101 -9.80 10.63 -8.82
N VAL A 102 -8.78 10.97 -8.03
CA VAL A 102 -7.74 11.94 -8.40
C VAL A 102 -6.81 11.36 -9.45
N VAL A 103 -6.40 10.09 -9.32
CA VAL A 103 -5.52 9.42 -10.29
C VAL A 103 -6.08 9.47 -11.71
N LYS A 104 -7.39 9.28 -11.88
CA LYS A 104 -8.06 9.30 -13.19
C LYS A 104 -8.09 10.69 -13.85
N ARG A 105 -8.07 11.77 -13.05
CA ARG A 105 -8.21 13.16 -13.54
C ARG A 105 -6.89 13.92 -13.56
N SER A 106 -6.03 13.69 -12.57
CA SER A 106 -4.81 14.44 -12.29
C SER A 106 -3.76 13.51 -11.65
N PRO A 107 -3.16 12.60 -12.43
CA PRO A 107 -2.26 11.56 -11.91
C PRO A 107 -1.02 12.14 -11.23
N LEU A 108 -0.45 13.24 -11.74
CA LEU A 108 0.69 13.92 -11.12
C LEU A 108 0.33 14.49 -9.74
N GLN A 109 -0.88 15.01 -9.56
CA GLN A 109 -1.35 15.49 -8.25
C GLN A 109 -1.57 14.33 -7.27
N ALA A 110 -2.07 13.18 -7.75
CA ALA A 110 -2.17 11.99 -6.92
C ALA A 110 -0.78 11.53 -6.44
N LEU A 111 0.21 11.50 -7.34
CA LEU A 111 1.61 11.18 -7.00
C LEU A 111 2.19 12.18 -5.98
N ALA A 112 2.00 13.47 -6.19
CA ALA A 112 2.45 14.50 -5.25
C ALA A 112 1.81 14.34 -3.86
N ARG A 113 0.52 13.98 -3.81
CA ARG A 113 -0.18 13.72 -2.54
C ARG A 113 0.29 12.45 -1.85
N MET A 114 0.57 11.38 -2.60
CA MET A 114 1.21 10.18 -2.07
C MET A 114 2.60 10.51 -1.49
N HIS A 115 3.41 11.30 -2.19
CA HIS A 115 4.71 11.75 -1.69
C HIS A 115 4.59 12.56 -0.39
N ALA A 116 3.61 13.49 -0.31
CA ALA A 116 3.36 14.25 0.91
C ALA A 116 2.96 13.34 2.09
N LEU A 117 2.10 12.33 1.85
CA LEU A 117 1.72 11.35 2.88
C LEU A 117 2.92 10.52 3.34
N ALA A 118 3.75 10.07 2.41
CA ALA A 118 4.92 9.25 2.70
C ALA A 118 5.99 10.03 3.49
N SER A 119 6.34 11.23 3.02
CA SER A 119 7.36 12.07 3.68
C SER A 119 6.93 12.57 5.06
N ALA A 120 5.63 12.64 5.33
CA ALA A 120 5.11 13.10 6.61
C ALA A 120 5.40 12.16 7.81
N ALA A 121 5.88 10.94 7.56
CA ALA A 121 6.22 10.00 8.62
C ALA A 121 7.74 9.91 8.92
N GLY A 122 8.59 10.65 8.19
CA GLY A 122 10.06 10.54 8.39
C GLY A 122 10.91 11.71 7.89
N VAL A 123 10.32 12.72 7.25
CA VAL A 123 11.03 13.91 6.77
C VAL A 123 10.52 15.15 7.52
N PRO A 124 11.43 15.98 8.09
CA PRO A 124 11.07 17.27 8.67
C PRO A 124 10.28 18.13 7.70
N ASP A 125 9.31 18.89 8.20
CA ASP A 125 8.39 19.68 7.37
C ASP A 125 9.13 20.62 6.42
N GLU A 126 10.24 21.21 6.87
CA GLU A 126 11.08 22.15 6.11
C GLU A 126 11.81 21.49 4.93
N ALA A 127 12.07 20.18 5.03
CA ALA A 127 12.76 19.39 4.03
C ALA A 127 11.80 18.68 3.04
N ARG A 128 10.49 18.69 3.29
CA ARG A 128 9.51 18.02 2.42
C ARG A 128 9.42 18.68 1.04
N GLY A 129 9.45 17.87 -0.01
CA GLY A 129 9.37 18.35 -1.39
C GLY A 129 10.60 19.10 -1.89
N ARG A 130 11.69 19.13 -1.09
CA ARG A 130 12.99 19.64 -1.52
C ARG A 130 13.85 18.47 -2.03
N PRO A 131 14.71 18.70 -3.04
CA PRO A 131 15.76 17.74 -3.38
C PRO A 131 16.56 17.41 -2.11
N ARG A 132 16.96 16.15 -1.95
CA ARG A 132 17.91 15.82 -0.88
C ARG A 132 19.18 16.63 -1.14
N PRO A 133 19.77 17.28 -0.11
CA PRO A 133 21.09 17.86 -0.28
C PRO A 133 22.02 16.76 -0.75
N GLU A 134 22.79 17.01 -1.82
CA GLU A 134 23.81 16.07 -2.28
C GLU A 134 24.68 15.62 -1.10
N THR A 135 24.66 14.33 -0.82
CA THR A 135 25.64 13.72 0.07
C THR A 135 26.96 13.71 -0.69
N GLY A 136 27.87 14.63 -0.34
CA GLY A 136 29.27 14.59 -0.79
C GLY A 136 30.01 13.36 -0.27
#